data_AF-A0A1V6LYA2-F1
#
_entry.id   AF-A0A1V6LYA2-F1
#
_cell.length_a   1.000
_cell.length_b   1.000
_cell.length_c   1.000
_cell.angle_alpha   90.00
_cell.angle_beta   90.00
_cell.angle_gamma   90.00
#
_symmetry.space_group_name_H-M   'P 1'
#
loop_
_entity.id
_entity.type
_entity.pdbx_description
1 polymer ?
#
loop_
_entity_poly.entity_id
_entity_poly.type
_entity_poly.pdbx_seq_one_letter_code
_entity_poly.pdbx_strand_id
1 'polypeptide(L)' 'MQNISQIMQKIYTSYTIYANKRHKRFGRLFEGRFKGIIVDAETYLIVPSRCIHLNPVRAGGKVKKREGEEKVKGHILNIK' A
#
# COMPACT_ATOMS: atom_id res chain seq x y z
N MET A 1 12.99 -22.86 14.55
CA MET A 1 11.96 -22.14 13.78
C MET A 1 12.44 -20.71 13.55
N GLN A 2 12.58 -20.23 12.30
CA GLN A 2 12.98 -18.84 12.03
C GLN A 2 11.81 -17.91 12.35
N ASN A 3 12.06 -16.84 13.12
CA ASN A 3 11.04 -15.83 13.41
C ASN A 3 10.78 -14.99 12.15
N ILE A 4 9.53 -14.61 11.88
CA ILE A 4 9.15 -13.77 10.71
C ILE A 4 10.01 -12.51 10.63
N SER A 5 10.38 -11.93 11.77
CA SER A 5 11.27 -10.77 11.85
C SER A 5 12.65 -11.03 11.20
N GLN A 6 13.23 -12.21 11.41
CA GLN A 6 14.52 -12.60 10.81
C GLN A 6 14.40 -12.80 9.30
N ILE A 7 13.28 -13.36 8.83
CA ILE A 7 13.01 -13.53 7.39
C ILE A 7 12.87 -12.16 6.73
N MET A 8 12.07 -11.26 7.30
CA MET A 8 11.88 -9.90 6.79
C MET A 8 13.18 -9.10 6.80
N GLN A 9 14.03 -9.27 7.82
CA GLN A 9 15.35 -8.65 7.85
C GLN A 9 16.23 -9.07 6.67
N LYS A 10 16.24 -10.37 6.33
CA LYS A 10 17.01 -10.88 5.17
C LYS A 10 16.48 -10.30 3.86
N ILE A 11 15.15 -10.25 3.69
CA ILE A 11 14.50 -9.69 2.50
C ILE A 11 14.82 -8.19 2.34
N TYR A 12 14.69 -7.42 3.41
CA TYR A 12 14.98 -5.97 3.35
C TYR A 12 16.44 -5.70 3.04
N THR A 13 17.35 -6.47 3.64
CA THR A 13 18.79 -6.33 3.40
C THR A 13 19.14 -6.66 1.96
N SER A 14 18.69 -7.82 1.45
CA SER A 14 19.00 -8.23 0.07
C SER A 14 18.43 -7.26 -0.95
N TYR A 15 17.20 -6.80 -0.75
CA TYR A 15 16.56 -5.84 -1.65
C TYR A 15 17.23 -4.47 -1.60
N THR A 16 17.62 -3.98 -0.41
CA THR A 16 18.32 -2.70 -0.27
C THR A 16 19.65 -2.73 -1.03
N ILE A 17 20.43 -3.81 -0.89
CA ILE A 17 21.70 -3.98 -1.62
C ILE A 17 21.45 -3.98 -3.13
N TYR A 18 20.47 -4.75 -3.59
CA TYR A 18 20.12 -4.83 -5.02
C TYR A 18 19.71 -3.46 -5.58
N ALA A 19 18.77 -2.76 -4.93
CA ALA A 19 18.26 -1.48 -5.40
C ALA A 19 19.34 -0.38 -5.36
N ASN A 20 20.15 -0.33 -4.31
CA ASN A 20 21.26 0.61 -4.21
C ASN A 20 22.30 0.37 -5.31
N LYS A 21 22.65 -0.89 -5.58
CA LYS A 21 23.57 -1.25 -6.68
C LYS A 21 22.98 -0.89 -8.05
N ARG A 22 21.69 -1.18 -8.28
CA ARG A 22 20.99 -0.88 -9.53
C ARG A 22 20.89 0.62 -9.83
N HIS A 23 20.61 1.42 -8.81
CA HIS A 23 20.38 2.86 -8.97
C HIS A 23 21.59 3.73 -8.58
N LYS A 24 22.76 3.12 -8.30
CA LYS A 24 23.98 3.82 -7.84
C LYS A 24 23.70 4.75 -6.64
N ARG A 25 22.84 4.30 -5.71
CA ARG A 25 22.48 5.04 -4.49
C ARG A 25 23.25 4.49 -3.29
N PHE A 26 23.50 5.36 -2.32
CA PHE A 26 24.11 5.00 -1.04
C PHE A 26 23.15 5.37 0.10
N GLY A 27 23.10 4.53 1.14
CA GLY A 27 22.28 4.76 2.32
C GLY A 27 21.10 3.80 2.47
N ARG A 28 20.25 4.10 3.47
CA ARG A 28 19.10 3.28 3.84
C ARG A 28 17.97 3.48 2.83
N LEU A 29 17.44 2.39 2.27
CA LEU A 29 16.29 2.42 1.38
C LEU A 29 14.96 2.45 2.15
N PHE A 30 14.87 1.65 3.20
CA PHE A 30 13.70 1.57 4.07
C PHE A 30 13.91 2.38 5.35
N GLU A 31 12.86 3.08 5.78
CA GLU A 31 12.83 3.79 7.04
C GLU A 31 12.20 2.91 8.13
N GLY A 32 13.00 2.50 9.11
CA GLY A 32 12.55 1.72 10.26
C GLY A 32 12.64 0.20 10.09
N ARG A 33 12.09 -0.52 11.08
CA ARG A 33 12.09 -1.99 11.14
C ARG A 33 10.72 -2.55 10.74
N PHE A 34 10.70 -3.81 10.34
CA PHE A 34 9.45 -4.54 10.12
C PHE A 34 8.56 -4.52 11.37
N LYS A 35 7.28 -4.20 11.19
CA LYS A 35 6.24 -4.25 12.22
C LYS A 35 5.20 -5.28 11.80
N GLY A 36 4.90 -6.22 12.69
CA GLY A 36 3.83 -7.19 12.52
C GLY A 36 2.83 -7.06 13.66
N ILE A 37 1.55 -7.08 13.33
CA ILE A 37 0.44 -7.17 14.29
C ILE A 37 -0.31 -8.46 14.01
N ILE A 38 -0.71 -9.16 15.07
CA ILE A 38 -1.60 -10.32 14.95
C ILE A 38 -3.00 -9.76 14.77
N VAL A 39 -3.65 -10.13 13.66
CA VAL A 39 -5.00 -9.69 13.33
C VAL A 39 -5.87 -10.92 13.28
N ASP A 40 -7.00 -10.86 13.99
CA ASP A 40 -8.04 -11.86 13.88
C ASP A 40 -8.75 -11.73 12.52
N ALA A 41 -8.80 -12.83 11.77
CA ALA A 41 -9.22 -12.84 10.38
C ALA A 41 -10.71 -12.53 10.21
N GLU A 42 -11.53 -13.00 11.15
CA GLU A 42 -12.99 -12.93 11.08
C GLU A 42 -13.51 -11.51 11.34
N THR A 43 -12.90 -10.78 12.28
CA THR A 43 -13.49 -9.54 12.81
C THR A 43 -12.73 -8.27 12.39
N TYR A 44 -11.42 -8.35 12.16
CA TYR A 44 -10.56 -7.15 12.06
C TYR A 44 -9.73 -7.03 10.78
N LEU A 45 -9.81 -7.97 9.83
CA LEU A 45 -9.01 -7.91 8.59
C LEU A 45 -9.43 -6.75 7.65
N ILE A 46 -10.71 -6.38 7.67
CA ILE A 46 -11.29 -5.38 6.77
C ILE A 46 -10.65 -4.00 6.97
N VAL A 47 -10.38 -3.62 8.22
CA VAL A 47 -9.87 -2.27 8.55
C VAL A 47 -8.44 -2.06 8.04
N PRO A 48 -7.44 -2.94 8.33
CA PRO A 48 -6.10 -2.85 7.77
C PRO A 48 -6.09 -2.95 6.25
N SER A 49 -6.90 -3.85 5.66
CA SER A 49 -7.02 -3.98 4.21
C SER A 49 -7.47 -2.66 3.58
N ARG A 50 -8.55 -2.05 4.09
CA ARG A 50 -9.03 -0.74 3.62
C ARG A 50 -7.96 0.34 3.76
N CYS A 51 -7.21 0.35 4.86
CA CYS A 51 -6.11 1.30 5.06
C CYS A 51 -5.00 1.15 4.01
N ILE A 52 -4.62 -0.08 3.64
CA ILE A 52 -3.62 -0.34 2.60
C ILE A 52 -4.12 0.16 1.24
N HIS A 53 -5.37 -0.17 0.88
CA HIS A 53 -5.96 0.24 -0.39
C HIS A 53 -6.18 1.76 -0.50
N LEU A 54 -6.44 2.43 0.63
CA LEU A 54 -6.60 3.89 0.67
C LEU A 54 -5.27 4.66 0.78
N ASN A 55 -4.15 3.99 1.08
CA ASN A 55 -2.85 4.65 1.24
C ASN A 55 -2.44 5.49 0.00
N PRO A 56 -2.61 5.01 -1.26
CA PRO A 56 -2.31 5.82 -2.43
C PRO A 56 -3.14 7.10 -2.50
N VAL A 57 -4.43 7.03 -2.15
CA VAL A 57 -5.33 8.20 -2.16
C VAL A 57 -4.88 9.23 -1.14
N ARG A 58 -4.51 8.76 0.05
CA ARG A 58 -4.00 9.60 1.15
C ARG A 58 -2.65 10.24 0.81
N ALA A 59 -1.82 9.54 0.04
CA ALA A 59 -0.53 10.03 -0.44
C ALA A 59 -0.64 10.95 -1.68
N GLY A 60 -1.85 11.34 -2.10
CA GLY A 60 -2.06 12.20 -3.27
C GLY A 60 -2.00 11.46 -4.62
N GLY A 61 -1.95 10.14 -4.61
CA GLY A 61 -2.05 9.30 -5.80
C GLY A 61 -3.42 9.44 -6.45
N LYS A 62 -3.44 9.81 -7.73
CA LYS A 62 -4.68 9.93 -8.51
C LYS A 62 -5.29 8.55 -8.69
N VAL A 63 -6.43 8.30 -8.05
CA VAL A 63 -7.25 7.12 -8.37
C VAL A 63 -7.89 7.38 -9.72
N LYS A 64 -7.70 6.46 -10.66
CA LYS A 64 -8.40 6.52 -11.95
C LYS A 64 -9.90 6.47 -11.65
N LYS A 65 -10.62 7.55 -11.94
CA LYS A 65 -12.09 7.56 -11.85
C LYS A 65 -12.60 6.41 -12.70
N ARG A 66 -13.53 5.63 -12.15
CA ARG A 66 -14.20 4.58 -12.94
C ARG A 66 -14.99 5.30 -14.03
N GLU A 67 -14.88 4.82 -15.27
CA GLU A 67 -15.45 5.40 -16.49
C GLU A 67 -17.01 5.44 -16.53
N GLY A 68 -17.69 5.27 -15.40
CA GLY A 68 -19.15 5.25 -15.29
C GLY A 68 -19.79 6.35 -14.43
N GLU A 69 -19.01 7.15 -13.68
CA GLU A 69 -19.58 8.14 -12.75
C GLU A 69 -20.05 9.44 -13.42
N GLU A 70 -19.66 9.68 -14.68
CA GLU A 70 -20.06 10.89 -15.40
C GLU A 70 -21.49 10.80 -15.98
N LYS A 71 -21.99 9.60 -16.26
CA LYS A 71 -23.33 9.41 -16.84
C LYS A 71 -24.48 9.69 -15.87
N VAL A 72 -24.25 9.59 -14.56
CA VAL A 72 -25.33 9.75 -13.57
C VAL A 72 -25.71 11.22 -13.36
N LYS A 73 -24.79 12.16 -13.61
CA LYS A 73 -25.05 13.59 -13.40
C LYS A 73 -25.89 14.23 -14.51
N GLY A 74 -25.88 13.65 -15.71
CA GLY A 74 -26.64 14.13 -16.86
C GLY A 74 -28.13 13.75 -16.85
N HIS A 75 -28.53 12.72 -16.10
CA HIS A 75 -29.92 12.27 -16.05
C HIS A 75 -30.79 13.02 -15.02
N ILE A 76 -30.18 13.73 -14.08
CA ILE A 76 -30.91 14.48 -13.05
C ILE A 76 -31.26 15.91 -13.52
N LEU A 77 -30.64 16.42 -14.59
CA LEU A 77 -30.87 17.79 -15.07
C LEU A 77 -32.04 17.95 -16.07
N ASN A 78 -32.70 16.87 -16.48
CA ASN A 78 -33.84 16.91 -17.41
C ASN A 78 -35.18 16.53 -16.74
N ILE A 79 -35.32 16.78 -15.44
CA ILE A 79 -36.62 16.84 -14.78
C ILE A 79 -36.85 18.30 -14.42
N LYS A 80 -37.24 19.09 -15.43
CA LYS A 80 -37.91 20.37 -15.27
C LYS A 80 -39.03 20.42 -16.29
#